data_AF-A0A954I9N5-F1
#
_entry.id   AF-A0A954I9N5-F1
#
_cell.length_a   1.000
_cell.length_b   1.000
_cell.length_c   1.000
_cell.angle_alpha   90.00
_cell.angle_beta   90.00
_cell.angle_gamma   90.00
#
_symmetry.space_group_name_H-M   'P 1'
#
loop_
_entity.id
_entity.type
_entity.pdbx_description
1 polymer ?
#
loop_
_entity_poly.entity_id
_entity_poly.type
_entity_poly.pdbx_seq_one_letter_code
_entity_poly.pdbx_strand_id
1 'polypeptide(L)'
;MSQNRLAADTWLMLAITVCGLWLRFASLNALCVEHFDEGVYASTLWYNDDFGTDYPGRDFYAPPLLPTMIAAGQATLGDHLAPFWFSLLTGTLTIPVIWWFTRSFFGKAAGLFAATTIALSDYHIIYSRMAMTDVPALLFTLLAIGLALRGINSISTRHMAAAGFCCGLAWWTKYTGWLPLAVVGSGSMVWWFWKGRRRIRFVSLCRLQLTMAATTLITFSPWWMALQDVGGLSAVSQNQAGYVSGFSVWTSQLATQLANQKLLDGRFGHIALLAGMLIAGVWRWKKAAGSTWNAACPQSPRTAGTLPTTPGADPQPTAVEMPPWRV
;
A
#
# COMPACT_ATOMS: atom_id res chain seq x y z
N MET A 1 13.66 -31.89 -13.07
CA MET A 1 13.83 -31.05 -11.87
C MET A 1 14.17 -29.62 -12.31
N SER A 2 13.18 -28.75 -12.53
CA SER A 2 13.44 -27.34 -12.87
C SER A 2 13.75 -26.58 -11.59
N GLN A 3 14.99 -26.13 -11.47
CA GLN A 3 15.43 -25.30 -10.35
C GLN A 3 14.51 -24.07 -10.21
N ASN A 4 13.91 -23.90 -9.04
CA ASN A 4 13.21 -22.70 -8.57
C ASN A 4 14.17 -21.50 -8.52
N ARG A 5 14.59 -20.97 -9.69
CA ARG A 5 15.29 -19.70 -9.74
C ARG A 5 14.25 -18.60 -9.54
N LEU A 6 14.28 -17.99 -8.35
CA LEU A 6 13.56 -16.75 -8.07
C LEU A 6 13.77 -15.78 -9.24
N ALA A 7 12.66 -15.27 -9.79
CA ALA A 7 12.70 -14.36 -10.92
C ALA A 7 13.52 -13.10 -10.56
N ALA A 8 14.29 -12.57 -11.52
CA ALA A 8 15.23 -11.46 -11.27
C ALA A 8 14.58 -10.21 -10.64
N ASP A 9 13.29 -9.98 -10.90
CA ASP A 9 12.51 -8.91 -10.26
C ASP A 9 12.32 -9.12 -8.76
N THR A 10 12.19 -10.37 -8.30
CA THR A 10 12.10 -10.68 -6.88
C THR A 10 13.41 -10.40 -6.16
N TRP A 11 14.55 -10.76 -6.76
CA TRP A 11 15.86 -10.44 -6.18
C TRP A 11 16.10 -8.93 -6.08
N LEU A 12 15.71 -8.18 -7.11
CA LEU A 12 15.83 -6.73 -7.10
C LEU A 12 14.95 -6.09 -6.03
N MET A 13 13.70 -6.57 -5.88
CA MET A 13 12.81 -6.13 -4.81
C MET A 13 13.37 -6.46 -3.43
N LEU A 14 13.97 -7.64 -3.24
CA LEU A 14 14.62 -8.02 -1.98
C LEU A 14 15.79 -7.09 -1.67
N ALA A 15 16.64 -6.79 -2.65
CA ALA A 15 17.76 -5.85 -2.48
C ALA A 15 17.27 -4.43 -2.11
N ILE A 16 16.21 -3.94 -2.77
CA ILE A 16 15.57 -2.65 -2.44
C ILE A 16 15.03 -2.67 -1.00
N THR A 17 14.39 -3.77 -0.59
CA THR A 17 13.83 -3.92 0.75
C THR A 17 14.94 -3.96 1.81
N VAL A 18 16.04 -4.68 1.57
CA VAL A 18 17.21 -4.73 2.47
C VAL A 18 17.87 -3.35 2.59
N CYS A 19 17.99 -2.62 1.48
CA CYS A 19 18.50 -1.25 1.50
C CYS A 19 17.59 -0.33 2.33
N GLY A 20 16.27 -0.39 2.11
CA GLY A 20 15.30 0.39 2.88
C GLY A 20 15.24 0.01 4.36
N LEU A 21 15.44 -1.27 4.70
CA LEU A 21 15.60 -1.76 6.07
C LEU A 21 16.85 -1.12 6.70
N TRP A 22 18.00 -1.21 6.03
CA TRP A 22 19.25 -0.63 6.54
C TRP A 22 19.11 0.87 6.81
N LEU A 23 18.50 1.64 5.90
CA LEU A 23 18.25 3.07 6.10
C LEU A 23 17.35 3.39 7.30
N ARG A 24 16.34 2.54 7.56
CA ARG A 24 15.42 2.72 8.70
C ARG A 24 16.04 2.30 10.02
N PHE A 25 16.93 1.31 10.02
CA PHE A 25 17.56 0.77 11.24
C PHE A 25 18.97 1.33 11.49
N ALA A 26 19.47 2.21 10.64
CA ALA A 26 20.74 2.89 10.90
C ALA A 26 20.64 3.78 12.15
N SER A 27 21.68 3.82 12.97
CA SER A 27 21.78 4.75 14.12
C SER A 27 20.57 4.72 15.06
N LEU A 28 20.12 3.53 15.49
CA LEU A 28 18.99 3.41 16.45
C LEU A 28 19.26 4.09 17.79
N ASN A 29 20.53 4.19 18.20
CA ASN A 29 20.93 4.87 19.43
C ASN A 29 20.65 6.39 19.39
N ALA A 30 20.40 6.96 18.21
CA ALA A 30 20.08 8.37 18.04
C ALA A 30 18.58 8.64 17.97
N LEU A 31 17.72 7.61 18.10
CA LEU A 31 16.28 7.81 18.18
C LEU A 31 15.91 8.35 19.56
N CYS A 32 15.06 9.36 19.60
CA CYS A 32 14.43 9.79 20.84
C CYS A 32 13.01 10.29 20.54
N VAL A 33 12.17 10.30 21.58
CA VAL A 33 10.80 10.79 21.47
C VAL A 33 10.86 12.31 21.47
N GLU A 34 10.64 12.93 20.30
CA GLU A 34 10.78 14.37 20.11
C GLU A 34 9.42 15.05 19.85
N HIS A 35 8.50 14.36 19.19
CA HIS A 35 7.21 14.92 18.83
C HIS A 35 6.17 14.74 19.95
N PHE A 36 5.26 15.71 20.08
CA PHE A 36 4.20 15.68 21.09
C PHE A 36 3.37 14.39 21.01
N ASP A 37 2.88 14.05 19.82
CA ASP A 37 2.06 12.84 19.63
C ASP A 37 2.85 11.55 19.95
N GLU A 38 4.16 11.51 19.65
CA GLU A 38 5.00 10.36 20.04
C GLU A 38 5.04 10.20 21.55
N GLY A 39 5.17 11.31 22.28
CA GLY A 39 5.09 11.34 23.74
C GLY A 39 3.73 10.84 24.26
N VAL A 40 2.63 11.25 23.63
CA VAL A 40 1.29 10.78 23.99
C VAL A 40 1.14 9.28 23.74
N TYR A 41 1.62 8.75 22.61
CA TYR A 41 1.50 7.33 22.29
C TYR A 41 2.44 6.45 23.11
N ALA A 42 3.65 6.95 23.40
CA ALA A 42 4.64 6.27 24.23
C ALA A 42 4.43 6.49 25.74
N SER A 43 3.46 7.33 26.14
CA SER A 43 3.12 7.59 27.55
C SER A 43 2.88 6.32 28.37
N THR A 44 2.45 5.23 27.73
CA THR A 44 2.28 3.91 28.36
C THR A 44 3.56 3.35 29.01
N LEU A 45 4.74 3.84 28.62
CA LEU A 45 6.03 3.37 29.14
C LEU A 45 6.44 4.04 30.46
N TRP A 46 5.96 5.25 30.72
CA TRP A 46 6.43 6.07 31.85
C TRP A 46 5.29 6.64 32.68
N TYR A 47 4.25 7.18 32.03
CA TYR A 47 3.17 7.86 32.72
C TYR A 47 2.32 6.90 33.57
N ASN A 48 2.03 5.72 33.02
CA ASN A 48 1.14 4.77 33.68
C ASN A 48 1.71 4.25 35.00
N ASP A 49 3.01 4.02 35.07
CA ASP A 49 3.69 3.55 36.29
C ASP A 49 3.91 4.70 37.28
N ASP A 50 4.29 5.89 36.80
CA ASP A 50 4.56 7.06 37.66
C ASP A 50 3.27 7.60 38.33
N PHE A 51 2.13 7.57 37.63
CA PHE A 51 0.88 8.18 38.07
C PHE A 51 -0.24 7.17 38.35
N GLY A 52 0.00 5.87 38.14
CA GLY A 52 -0.98 4.80 38.35
C GLY A 52 -2.25 4.91 37.50
N THR A 53 -2.22 5.72 36.44
CA THR A 53 -3.38 6.04 35.58
C THR A 53 -2.94 6.21 34.14
N ASP A 54 -3.83 5.96 33.18
CA ASP A 54 -3.55 6.24 31.77
C ASP A 54 -3.38 7.73 31.50
N TYR A 55 -2.56 8.06 30.50
CA TYR A 55 -2.40 9.45 30.06
C TYR A 55 -3.75 10.10 29.71
N PRO A 56 -4.10 11.26 30.29
CA PRO A 56 -5.42 11.86 30.14
C PRO A 56 -5.80 12.12 28.68
N GLY A 57 -6.94 11.54 28.26
CA GLY A 57 -7.50 11.77 26.93
C GLY A 57 -6.68 11.18 25.79
N ARG A 58 -5.78 10.23 26.04
CA ARG A 58 -4.98 9.53 25.00
C ARG A 58 -5.85 9.01 23.85
N ASP A 59 -7.05 8.55 24.16
CA ASP A 59 -8.02 8.00 23.21
C ASP A 59 -8.48 9.03 22.17
N PHE A 60 -8.38 10.33 22.45
CA PHE A 60 -8.72 11.38 21.48
C PHE A 60 -7.61 11.61 20.44
N TYR A 61 -6.38 11.16 20.70
CA TYR A 61 -5.22 11.34 19.84
C TYR A 61 -4.99 10.14 18.91
N ALA A 62 -5.14 8.91 19.41
CA ALA A 62 -5.05 7.72 18.58
C ALA A 62 -5.85 6.53 19.13
N PRO A 63 -6.31 5.65 18.23
CA PRO A 63 -6.77 4.31 18.60
C PRO A 63 -5.62 3.44 19.16
N PRO A 64 -5.92 2.25 19.71
CA PRO A 64 -5.07 1.62 20.72
C PRO A 64 -3.91 0.80 20.16
N LEU A 65 -3.85 0.52 18.85
CA LEU A 65 -2.86 -0.43 18.32
C LEU A 65 -1.43 0.06 18.54
N LEU A 66 -1.13 1.32 18.21
CA LEU A 66 0.23 1.82 18.34
C LEU A 66 0.68 1.85 19.82
N PRO A 67 -0.07 2.46 20.77
CA PRO A 67 0.27 2.37 22.19
C PRO A 67 0.42 0.93 22.70
N THR A 68 -0.47 0.02 22.30
CA THR A 68 -0.39 -1.40 22.68
C THR A 68 0.88 -2.07 22.15
N MET A 69 1.27 -1.77 20.89
CA MET A 69 2.51 -2.29 20.32
C MET A 69 3.74 -1.70 21.02
N ILE A 70 3.71 -0.43 21.40
CA ILE A 70 4.79 0.20 22.19
C ILE A 70 4.96 -0.54 23.54
N ALA A 71 3.88 -0.71 24.29
CA ALA A 71 3.90 -1.46 25.55
C ALA A 71 4.40 -2.90 25.37
N ALA A 72 3.95 -3.60 24.32
CA ALA A 72 4.42 -4.94 24.02
C ALA A 72 5.92 -5.01 23.68
N GLY A 73 6.47 -3.94 23.09
CA GLY A 73 7.89 -3.81 22.77
C GLY A 73 8.77 -3.62 24.00
N GLN A 74 8.24 -3.04 25.07
CA GLN A 74 8.99 -2.69 26.28
C GLN A 74 9.74 -3.89 26.87
N ALA A 75 9.05 -5.02 27.03
CA ALA A 75 9.61 -6.21 27.66
C ALA A 75 10.78 -6.85 26.88
N THR A 76 10.88 -6.60 25.57
CA THR A 76 11.87 -7.28 24.69
C THR A 76 12.92 -6.34 24.11
N LEU A 77 12.58 -5.07 23.92
CA LEU A 77 13.44 -4.07 23.26
C LEU A 77 13.91 -2.97 24.22
N GLY A 78 13.34 -2.90 25.43
CA GLY A 78 13.59 -1.86 26.41
C GLY A 78 12.97 -0.51 26.04
N ASP A 79 12.98 0.43 26.99
CA ASP A 79 12.28 1.71 26.88
C ASP A 79 12.79 2.59 25.72
N HIS A 80 14.06 2.43 25.32
CA HIS A 80 14.66 3.20 24.25
C HIS A 80 14.08 2.87 22.86
N LEU A 81 13.87 1.58 22.57
CA LEU A 81 13.42 1.13 21.23
C LEU A 81 11.92 0.79 21.16
N ALA A 82 11.28 0.58 22.31
CA ALA A 82 9.86 0.28 22.40
C ALA A 82 8.94 1.28 21.67
N PRO A 83 9.18 2.61 21.67
CA PRO A 83 8.34 3.54 20.92
C PRO A 83 8.36 3.32 19.40
N PHE A 84 9.50 2.89 18.85
CA PHE A 84 9.77 3.01 17.40
C PHE A 84 9.65 1.70 16.64
N TRP A 85 9.76 0.54 17.31
CA TRP A 85 9.91 -0.75 16.64
C TRP A 85 8.77 -1.07 15.66
N PHE A 86 7.54 -0.70 16.03
CA PHE A 86 6.37 -1.01 15.21
C PHE A 86 6.35 -0.15 13.93
N SER A 87 6.69 1.13 14.03
CA SER A 87 6.87 2.01 12.87
C SER A 87 8.04 1.57 11.98
N LEU A 88 9.16 1.14 12.58
CA LEU A 88 10.33 0.64 11.85
C LEU A 88 9.99 -0.63 11.07
N LEU A 89 9.31 -1.58 11.72
CA LEU A 89 8.86 -2.84 11.13
C LEU A 89 7.86 -2.57 10.00
N THR A 90 6.78 -1.87 10.30
CA THR A 90 5.72 -1.61 9.32
C THR A 90 6.23 -0.78 8.16
N GLY A 91 7.08 0.23 8.42
CA GLY A 91 7.68 1.04 7.38
C GLY A 91 8.62 0.28 6.46
N THR A 92 9.29 -0.76 6.98
CA THR A 92 10.09 -1.68 6.16
C THR A 92 9.19 -2.61 5.36
N LEU A 93 8.13 -3.16 5.95
CA LEU A 93 7.16 -4.02 5.28
C LEU A 93 6.34 -3.29 4.21
N THR A 94 6.18 -1.97 4.32
CA THR A 94 5.51 -1.16 3.28
C THR A 94 6.23 -1.28 1.94
N ILE A 95 7.55 -1.46 1.89
CA ILE A 95 8.34 -1.57 0.65
C ILE A 95 7.89 -2.77 -0.23
N PRO A 96 7.93 -4.02 0.25
CA PRO A 96 7.46 -5.16 -0.54
C PRO A 96 5.94 -5.12 -0.77
N VAL A 97 5.15 -4.54 0.15
CA VAL A 97 3.70 -4.41 -0.02
C VAL A 97 3.35 -3.41 -1.13
N ILE A 98 4.00 -2.24 -1.20
CA ILE A 98 3.75 -1.28 -2.28
C ILE A 98 4.21 -1.83 -3.63
N TRP A 99 5.30 -2.60 -3.66
CA TRP A 99 5.73 -3.31 -4.86
C TRP A 99 4.65 -4.28 -5.33
N TRP A 100 4.16 -5.12 -4.42
CA TRP A 100 3.11 -6.10 -4.67
C TRP A 100 1.80 -5.47 -5.12
N PHE A 101 1.42 -4.37 -4.48
CA PHE A 101 0.22 -3.60 -4.80
C PHE A 101 0.35 -3.04 -6.21
N THR A 102 1.35 -2.18 -6.44
CA THR A 102 1.53 -1.43 -7.69
C THR A 102 1.77 -2.35 -8.88
N ARG A 103 2.56 -3.43 -8.72
CA ARG A 103 2.82 -4.36 -9.82
C ARG A 103 1.58 -5.12 -10.28
N SER A 104 0.59 -5.28 -9.39
CA SER A 104 -0.66 -5.98 -9.71
C SER A 104 -1.56 -5.16 -10.64
N PHE A 105 -1.37 -3.83 -10.70
CA PHE A 105 -2.16 -2.93 -11.55
C PHE A 105 -1.39 -2.41 -12.77
N PHE A 106 -0.11 -2.06 -12.57
CA PHE A 106 0.68 -1.32 -13.56
C PHE A 106 1.89 -2.12 -14.06
N GLY A 107 2.01 -3.38 -13.65
CA GLY A 107 3.11 -4.26 -14.03
C GLY A 107 4.39 -4.07 -13.22
N LYS A 108 5.34 -4.98 -13.45
CA LYS A 108 6.56 -5.12 -12.60
C LYS A 108 7.44 -3.87 -12.56
N ALA A 109 7.58 -3.16 -13.68
CA ALA A 109 8.38 -1.93 -13.74
C ALA A 109 7.83 -0.84 -12.80
N ALA A 110 6.51 -0.62 -12.83
CA ALA A 110 5.84 0.33 -11.94
C ALA A 110 5.93 -0.10 -10.47
N GLY A 111 5.84 -1.41 -10.21
CA GLY A 111 6.10 -1.96 -8.87
C GLY A 111 7.51 -1.65 -8.38
N LEU A 112 8.53 -1.88 -9.19
CA LEU A 112 9.93 -1.61 -8.85
C LEU A 112 10.19 -0.11 -8.65
N PHE A 113 9.58 0.74 -9.49
CA PHE A 113 9.59 2.19 -9.30
C PHE A 113 9.04 2.56 -7.93
N ALA A 114 7.80 2.17 -7.61
CA ALA A 114 7.16 2.51 -6.34
C ALA A 114 7.95 1.99 -5.13
N ALA A 115 8.47 0.76 -5.20
CA ALA A 115 9.29 0.16 -4.15
C ALA A 115 10.59 0.94 -3.91
N THR A 116 11.26 1.35 -4.99
CA THR A 116 12.50 2.12 -4.89
C THR A 116 12.24 3.50 -4.31
N THR A 117 11.20 4.19 -4.81
CA THR A 117 10.82 5.52 -4.33
C THR A 117 10.51 5.51 -2.85
N ILE A 118 9.72 4.55 -2.36
CA ILE A 118 9.38 4.49 -0.93
C ILE A 118 10.53 3.99 -0.04
N ALA A 119 11.40 3.12 -0.57
CA ALA A 119 12.55 2.60 0.18
C ALA A 119 13.55 3.71 0.50
N LEU A 120 13.74 4.63 -0.45
CA LEU A 120 14.70 5.73 -0.41
C LEU A 120 14.09 7.09 -0.07
N SER A 121 12.76 7.19 0.08
CA SER A 121 12.07 8.42 0.44
C SER A 121 12.47 8.84 1.85
N ASP A 122 13.12 9.99 1.95
CA ASP A 122 13.40 10.74 3.17
C ASP A 122 12.14 10.90 4.02
N TYR A 123 11.04 11.39 3.44
CA TYR A 123 9.77 11.54 4.15
C TYR A 123 9.31 10.22 4.79
N HIS A 124 9.25 9.14 4.01
CA HIS A 124 8.80 7.86 4.55
C HIS A 124 9.80 7.26 5.55
N ILE A 125 11.11 7.46 5.38
CA ILE A 125 12.13 6.99 6.33
C ILE A 125 11.98 7.72 7.67
N ILE A 126 11.84 9.06 7.66
CA ILE A 126 11.64 9.87 8.87
C ILE A 126 10.41 9.37 9.64
N TYR A 127 9.25 9.29 8.99
CA TYR A 127 8.03 8.80 9.64
C TYR A 127 8.09 7.32 10.04
N SER A 128 8.92 6.49 9.39
CA SER A 128 9.14 5.10 9.83
C SER A 128 9.98 5.02 11.10
N ARG A 129 10.74 6.08 11.40
CA ARG A 129 11.60 6.21 12.58
C ARG A 129 10.95 7.01 13.71
N MET A 130 9.75 7.53 13.48
CA MET A 130 8.93 8.18 14.50
C MET A 130 7.86 7.21 15.01
N ALA A 131 7.53 7.30 16.29
CA ALA A 131 6.43 6.59 16.93
C ALA A 131 5.08 7.22 16.54
N MET A 132 4.75 7.27 15.24
CA MET A 132 3.55 7.88 14.69
C MET A 132 2.60 6.84 14.07
N THR A 133 1.32 7.17 13.99
CA THR A 133 0.28 6.27 13.44
C THR A 133 0.30 6.18 11.92
N ASP A 134 0.96 7.11 11.22
CA ASP A 134 0.89 7.27 9.77
C ASP A 134 1.44 6.07 8.99
N VAL A 135 2.64 5.60 9.33
CA VAL A 135 3.31 4.52 8.59
C VAL A 135 2.65 3.16 8.82
N PRO A 136 2.32 2.75 10.06
CA PRO A 136 1.55 1.53 10.27
C PRO A 136 0.17 1.58 9.59
N ALA A 137 -0.54 2.73 9.65
CA ALA A 137 -1.84 2.89 9.01
C ALA A 137 -1.73 2.81 7.47
N LEU A 138 -0.66 3.35 6.88
CA LEU A 138 -0.38 3.22 5.45
C LEU A 138 -0.20 1.76 5.03
N LEU A 139 0.58 0.97 5.78
CA LEU A 139 0.79 -0.45 5.49
C LEU A 139 -0.55 -1.20 5.44
N PHE A 140 -1.35 -1.06 6.49
CA PHE A 140 -2.64 -1.75 6.60
C PHE A 140 -3.65 -1.26 5.55
N THR A 141 -3.61 0.03 5.19
CA THR A 141 -4.42 0.60 4.10
C THR A 141 -4.07 -0.03 2.75
N LEU A 142 -2.78 -0.16 2.42
CA LEU A 142 -2.33 -0.79 1.17
C LEU A 142 -2.72 -2.27 1.10
N LEU A 143 -2.57 -2.99 2.21
CA LEU A 143 -2.99 -4.39 2.32
C LEU A 143 -4.51 -4.53 2.15
N ALA A 144 -5.30 -3.70 2.85
CA ALA A 144 -6.76 -3.72 2.76
C ALA A 144 -7.24 -3.51 1.32
N ILE A 145 -6.78 -2.44 0.65
CA ILE A 145 -7.19 -2.13 -0.72
C ILE A 145 -6.68 -3.21 -1.69
N GLY A 146 -5.42 -3.62 -1.58
CA GLY A 146 -4.84 -4.62 -2.47
C GLY A 146 -5.51 -5.99 -2.37
N LEU A 147 -5.81 -6.44 -1.14
CA LEU A 147 -6.52 -7.69 -0.91
C LEU A 147 -7.97 -7.61 -1.37
N ALA A 148 -8.65 -6.47 -1.16
CA ALA A 148 -10.02 -6.29 -1.64
C ALA A 148 -10.10 -6.34 -3.17
N LEU A 149 -9.18 -5.67 -3.87
CA LEU A 149 -9.12 -5.70 -5.33
C LEU A 149 -8.83 -7.11 -5.86
N ARG A 150 -7.96 -7.89 -5.18
CA ARG A 150 -7.80 -9.32 -5.47
C ARG A 150 -9.07 -10.12 -5.20
N GLY A 151 -9.78 -9.82 -4.12
CA GLY A 151 -11.05 -10.45 -3.76
C GLY A 151 -12.13 -10.20 -4.80
N ILE A 152 -12.24 -8.99 -5.34
CA ILE A 152 -13.17 -8.65 -6.42
C ILE A 152 -12.80 -9.39 -7.71
N ASN A 153 -11.51 -9.38 -8.09
CA ASN A 153 -11.04 -10.03 -9.33
C ASN A 153 -11.18 -11.56 -9.29
N SER A 154 -11.03 -12.17 -8.12
CA SER A 154 -11.13 -13.62 -7.92
C SER A 154 -12.49 -14.08 -7.36
N ILE A 155 -13.43 -13.15 -7.15
CA ILE A 155 -14.72 -13.38 -6.50
C ILE A 155 -14.56 -14.16 -5.17
N SER A 156 -13.56 -13.77 -4.38
CA SER A 156 -13.13 -14.50 -3.18
C SER A 156 -13.49 -13.76 -1.90
N THR A 157 -14.39 -14.36 -1.11
CA THR A 157 -14.77 -13.84 0.21
C THR A 157 -13.62 -13.90 1.22
N ARG A 158 -12.71 -14.88 1.10
CA ARG A 158 -11.52 -14.98 1.97
C ARG A 158 -10.61 -13.77 1.83
N HIS A 159 -10.36 -13.33 0.60
CA HIS A 159 -9.58 -12.12 0.34
C HIS A 159 -10.29 -10.86 0.85
N MET A 160 -11.62 -10.78 0.72
CA MET A 160 -12.41 -9.66 1.27
C MET A 160 -12.41 -9.64 2.79
N ALA A 161 -12.46 -10.82 3.44
CA ALA A 161 -12.36 -10.94 4.89
C ALA A 161 -10.97 -10.51 5.39
N ALA A 162 -9.89 -10.95 4.72
CA ALA A 162 -8.54 -10.50 5.03
C ALA A 162 -8.36 -8.99 4.79
N ALA A 163 -8.99 -8.45 3.73
CA ALA A 163 -9.01 -7.02 3.46
C ALA A 163 -9.71 -6.23 4.57
N GLY A 164 -10.87 -6.71 5.05
CA GLY A 164 -11.60 -6.07 6.13
C GLY A 164 -10.88 -6.17 7.47
N PHE A 165 -10.21 -7.29 7.75
CA PHE A 165 -9.30 -7.40 8.90
C PHE A 165 -8.17 -6.36 8.85
N CYS A 166 -7.50 -6.21 7.70
CA CYS A 166 -6.48 -5.17 7.53
C CYS A 166 -7.06 -3.75 7.66
N CYS A 167 -8.26 -3.50 7.14
CA CYS A 167 -8.95 -2.22 7.31
C CYS A 167 -9.27 -1.94 8.79
N GLY A 168 -9.68 -2.98 9.52
CA GLY A 168 -9.90 -2.90 10.97
C GLY A 168 -8.60 -2.57 11.73
N LEU A 169 -7.47 -3.19 11.36
CA LEU A 169 -6.16 -2.85 11.92
C LEU A 169 -5.73 -1.42 11.58
N ALA A 170 -5.99 -0.95 10.36
CA ALA A 170 -5.77 0.46 10.00
C ALA A 170 -6.60 1.38 10.89
N TRP A 171 -7.86 1.04 11.15
CA TRP A 171 -8.75 1.83 12.02
C TRP A 171 -8.36 1.75 13.51
N TRP A 172 -7.79 0.63 13.93
CA TRP A 172 -7.12 0.46 15.22
C TRP A 172 -5.78 1.21 15.33
N THR A 173 -5.24 1.70 14.22
CA THR A 173 -4.02 2.51 14.20
C THR A 173 -4.35 4.01 14.16
N LYS A 174 -5.30 4.40 13.32
CA LYS A 174 -5.67 5.80 13.07
C LYS A 174 -7.17 5.91 12.83
N TYR A 175 -7.81 6.96 13.35
CA TYR A 175 -9.27 7.13 13.20
C TYR A 175 -9.74 7.27 11.75
N THR A 176 -8.86 7.64 10.82
CA THR A 176 -9.12 7.64 9.37
C THR A 176 -8.92 6.27 8.71
N GLY A 177 -8.60 5.22 9.46
CA GLY A 177 -8.30 3.89 8.95
C GLY A 177 -9.50 3.12 8.37
N TRP A 178 -10.72 3.66 8.48
CA TRP A 178 -11.91 3.14 7.78
C TRP A 178 -11.95 3.50 6.29
N LEU A 179 -11.14 4.47 5.83
CA LEU A 179 -11.14 4.95 4.44
C LEU A 179 -10.97 3.87 3.36
N PRO A 180 -10.27 2.73 3.57
CA PRO A 180 -10.27 1.63 2.60
C PRO A 180 -11.68 1.13 2.24
N LEU A 181 -12.63 1.13 3.18
CA LEU A 181 -14.04 0.79 2.88
C LEU A 181 -14.66 1.78 1.88
N ALA A 182 -14.42 3.08 2.08
CA ALA A 182 -14.91 4.12 1.17
C ALA A 182 -14.29 3.98 -0.22
N VAL A 183 -12.96 3.80 -0.28
CA VAL A 183 -12.21 3.66 -1.54
C VAL A 183 -12.68 2.43 -2.32
N VAL A 184 -12.75 1.27 -1.66
CA VAL A 184 -13.14 0.01 -2.30
C VAL A 184 -14.62 0.01 -2.65
N GLY A 185 -15.49 0.51 -1.76
CA GLY A 185 -16.92 0.63 -1.98
C GLY A 185 -17.25 1.50 -3.18
N SER A 186 -16.79 2.76 -3.17
CA SER A 186 -17.03 3.71 -4.26
C SER A 186 -16.35 3.28 -5.57
N GLY A 187 -15.07 2.92 -5.52
CA GLY A 187 -14.30 2.56 -6.71
C GLY A 187 -14.83 1.31 -7.41
N SER A 188 -15.22 0.27 -6.66
CA SER A 188 -15.81 -0.93 -7.25
C SER A 188 -17.22 -0.68 -7.79
N MET A 189 -17.99 0.24 -7.18
CA MET A 189 -19.33 0.59 -7.66
C MET A 189 -19.24 1.30 -9.01
N VAL A 190 -18.37 2.32 -9.11
CA VAL A 190 -18.10 3.03 -10.38
C VAL A 190 -17.60 2.05 -11.44
N TRP A 191 -16.63 1.19 -11.10
CA TRP A 191 -16.13 0.15 -12.01
C TRP A 191 -17.24 -0.80 -12.46
N TRP A 192 -18.12 -1.20 -11.54
CA TRP A 192 -19.23 -2.11 -11.84
C TRP A 192 -20.18 -1.50 -12.86
N PHE A 193 -20.56 -0.23 -12.69
CA PHE A 193 -21.41 0.50 -13.63
C PHE A 193 -20.83 0.57 -15.05
N TRP A 194 -19.52 0.80 -15.18
CA TRP A 194 -18.89 0.96 -16.49
C TRP A 194 -18.55 -0.36 -17.19
N LYS A 195 -17.87 -1.28 -16.51
CA LYS A 195 -17.31 -2.50 -17.15
C LYS A 195 -17.58 -3.77 -16.35
N GLY A 196 -17.79 -3.67 -15.04
CA GLY A 196 -17.88 -4.83 -14.16
C GLY A 196 -19.16 -5.66 -14.32
N ARG A 197 -20.25 -5.12 -14.90
CA ARG A 197 -21.51 -5.87 -15.13
C ARG A 197 -21.32 -7.19 -15.90
N ARG A 198 -20.34 -7.23 -16.81
CA ARG A 198 -20.02 -8.43 -17.61
C ARG A 198 -19.18 -9.46 -16.84
N ARG A 199 -18.49 -9.04 -15.77
CA ARG A 199 -17.58 -9.89 -14.98
C ARG A 199 -18.19 -10.41 -13.68
N ILE A 200 -18.99 -9.59 -12.98
CA ILE A 200 -19.55 -9.94 -11.68
C ILE A 200 -20.99 -9.45 -11.55
N ARG A 201 -21.87 -10.31 -11.01
CA ARG A 201 -23.26 -9.93 -10.70
C ARG A 201 -23.28 -8.93 -9.53
N PHE A 202 -24.23 -8.00 -9.56
CA PHE A 202 -24.38 -6.98 -8.51
C PHE A 202 -24.46 -7.59 -7.10
N VAL A 203 -25.30 -8.62 -6.93
CA VAL A 203 -25.45 -9.33 -5.64
C VAL A 203 -24.13 -9.92 -5.15
N SER A 204 -23.31 -10.46 -6.04
CA SER A 204 -21.99 -11.00 -5.68
C SER A 204 -21.04 -9.89 -5.23
N LEU A 205 -21.04 -8.73 -5.90
CA LEU A 205 -20.27 -7.57 -5.48
C LEU A 205 -20.74 -7.05 -4.11
N CYS A 206 -22.05 -6.93 -3.88
CA CYS A 206 -22.61 -6.53 -2.58
C CYS A 206 -22.22 -7.52 -1.47
N ARG A 207 -22.25 -8.83 -1.74
CA ARG A 207 -21.80 -9.85 -0.78
C ARG A 207 -20.32 -9.70 -0.42
N LEU A 208 -19.46 -9.44 -1.43
CA LEU A 208 -18.03 -9.21 -1.20
C LEU A 208 -17.80 -7.96 -0.35
N GLN A 209 -18.48 -6.86 -0.67
CA GLN A 209 -18.40 -5.62 0.10
C GLN A 209 -18.91 -5.78 1.53
N LEU A 210 -20.03 -6.47 1.71
CA LEU A 210 -20.58 -6.78 3.02
C LEU A 210 -19.59 -7.64 3.85
N THR A 211 -18.89 -8.58 3.21
CA THR A 211 -17.86 -9.39 3.88
C THR A 211 -16.72 -8.52 4.41
N MET A 212 -16.21 -7.59 3.59
CA MET A 212 -15.15 -6.67 4.00
C MET A 212 -15.64 -5.71 5.10
N ALA A 213 -16.85 -5.15 4.95
CA ALA A 213 -17.43 -4.26 5.96
C ALA A 213 -17.65 -4.98 7.30
N ALA A 214 -18.26 -6.16 7.29
CA ALA A 214 -18.51 -6.95 8.49
C ALA A 214 -17.21 -7.31 9.22
N THR A 215 -16.19 -7.80 8.50
CA THR A 215 -14.89 -8.12 9.11
C THR A 215 -14.13 -6.90 9.61
N THR A 216 -14.26 -5.74 8.95
CA THR A 216 -13.74 -4.47 9.45
C THR A 216 -14.39 -4.08 10.78
N LEU A 217 -15.73 -4.13 10.84
CA LEU A 217 -16.49 -3.78 12.03
C LEU A 217 -16.21 -4.75 13.18
N ILE A 218 -16.14 -6.06 12.92
CA ILE A 218 -15.77 -7.07 13.94
C ILE A 218 -14.36 -6.81 14.47
N THR A 219 -13.42 -6.45 13.61
CA THR A 219 -12.05 -6.15 14.04
C THR A 219 -12.01 -4.87 14.87
N PHE A 220 -12.76 -3.83 14.48
CA PHE A 220 -12.82 -2.55 15.18
C PHE A 220 -13.68 -2.56 16.45
N SER A 221 -14.64 -3.49 16.57
CA SER A 221 -15.67 -3.44 17.61
C SER A 221 -15.14 -3.44 19.04
N PRO A 222 -14.05 -4.15 19.43
CA PRO A 222 -13.58 -4.08 20.80
C PRO A 222 -13.15 -2.66 21.18
N TRP A 223 -12.49 -1.95 20.26
CA TRP A 223 -12.13 -0.56 20.49
C TRP A 223 -13.35 0.36 20.50
N TRP A 224 -14.29 0.15 19.58
CA TRP A 224 -15.56 0.89 19.59
C TRP A 224 -16.27 0.80 20.96
N MET A 225 -16.28 -0.38 21.57
CA MET A 225 -16.89 -0.63 22.88
C MET A 225 -16.12 0.05 24.01
N ALA A 226 -14.79 -0.09 24.05
CA ALA A 226 -13.96 0.58 25.06
C ALA A 226 -14.08 2.11 24.99
N LEU A 227 -14.22 2.66 23.79
CA LEU A 227 -14.34 4.10 23.59
C LEU A 227 -15.63 4.68 24.19
N GLN A 228 -16.65 3.86 24.50
CA GLN A 228 -17.88 4.34 25.14
C GLN A 228 -17.60 4.96 26.52
N ASP A 229 -16.55 4.52 27.21
CA ASP A 229 -16.15 5.05 28.52
C ASP A 229 -15.74 6.53 28.47
N VAL A 230 -15.33 7.01 27.29
CA VAL A 230 -14.93 8.41 27.03
C VAL A 230 -15.90 9.16 26.10
N GLY A 231 -17.13 8.67 25.96
CA GLY A 231 -18.17 9.32 25.13
C GLY A 231 -18.20 8.88 23.66
N GLY A 232 -17.52 7.77 23.34
CA GLY A 232 -17.58 7.10 22.03
C GLY A 232 -16.91 7.87 20.89
N LEU A 233 -17.14 7.40 19.65
CA LEU A 233 -16.63 8.08 18.45
C LEU A 233 -17.19 9.49 18.29
N SER A 234 -18.34 9.81 18.88
CA SER A 234 -18.89 11.16 18.89
C SER A 234 -17.97 12.14 19.60
N ALA A 235 -17.46 11.77 20.79
CA ALA A 235 -16.54 12.61 21.54
C ALA A 235 -15.20 12.79 20.80
N VAL A 236 -14.68 11.71 20.21
CA VAL A 236 -13.48 11.78 19.34
C VAL A 236 -13.71 12.71 18.16
N SER A 237 -14.85 12.57 17.47
CA SER A 237 -15.17 13.41 16.31
C SER A 237 -15.33 14.88 16.70
N GLN A 238 -15.90 15.15 17.87
CA GLN A 238 -16.04 16.51 18.40
C GLN A 238 -14.68 17.13 18.74
N ASN A 239 -13.77 16.36 19.35
CA ASN A 239 -12.39 16.81 19.57
C ASN A 239 -11.70 17.11 18.23
N GLN A 240 -11.83 16.20 17.27
CA GLN A 240 -11.19 16.35 15.95
C GLN A 240 -11.78 17.48 15.10
N ALA A 241 -13.07 17.81 15.29
CA ALA A 241 -13.70 18.96 14.63
C ALA A 241 -13.01 20.28 15.00
N GLY A 242 -12.37 20.37 16.17
CA GLY A 242 -11.57 21.53 16.58
C GLY A 242 -10.35 21.79 15.67
N TYR A 243 -9.86 20.79 14.95
CA TYR A 243 -8.76 20.94 13.99
C TYR A 243 -9.22 21.31 12.57
N VAL A 244 -10.52 21.22 12.30
CA VAL A 244 -11.07 21.50 10.96
C VAL A 244 -11.30 22.99 10.82
N SER A 245 -10.46 23.65 10.03
CA SER A 245 -10.66 25.04 9.65
C SER A 245 -11.60 25.16 8.44
N GLY A 246 -12.42 26.22 8.40
CA GLY A 246 -13.31 26.49 7.27
C GLY A 246 -12.58 26.81 5.96
N PHE A 247 -13.32 26.79 4.85
CA PHE A 247 -12.77 27.06 3.51
C PHE A 247 -12.14 28.46 3.36
N SER A 248 -12.47 29.41 4.24
CA SER A 248 -11.91 30.77 4.21
C SER A 248 -10.38 30.80 4.37
N VAL A 249 -9.79 29.82 5.07
CA VAL A 249 -8.33 29.74 5.26
C VAL A 249 -7.65 28.70 4.36
N TRP A 250 -8.40 28.04 3.47
CA TRP A 250 -7.91 26.93 2.64
C TRP A 250 -6.64 27.29 1.87
N THR A 251 -6.61 28.45 1.22
CA THR A 251 -5.45 28.90 0.42
C THR A 251 -4.21 29.11 1.28
N SER A 252 -4.36 29.71 2.46
CA SER A 252 -3.26 29.92 3.39
C SER A 252 -2.73 28.60 3.97
N GLN A 253 -3.61 27.68 4.35
CA GLN A 253 -3.23 26.35 4.83
C GLN A 253 -2.53 25.54 3.74
N LEU A 254 -3.04 25.58 2.50
CA LEU A 254 -2.38 24.95 1.35
C LEU A 254 -0.99 25.53 1.11
N ALA A 255 -0.82 26.85 1.20
CA ALA A 255 0.49 27.48 1.06
C ALA A 255 1.47 27.02 2.15
N THR A 256 1.01 26.95 3.41
CA THR A 256 1.79 26.40 4.54
C THR A 256 2.18 24.94 4.30
N GLN A 257 1.24 24.11 3.86
CA GLN A 257 1.51 22.70 3.57
C GLN A 257 2.53 22.53 2.43
N LEU A 258 2.42 23.33 1.37
CA LEU A 258 3.41 23.32 0.27
C LEU A 258 4.78 23.82 0.72
N ALA A 259 4.83 24.81 1.63
CA ALA A 259 6.09 25.28 2.20
C ALA A 259 6.74 24.19 3.08
N ASN A 260 5.96 23.53 3.94
CA ASN A 260 6.42 22.41 4.76
C ASN A 260 6.89 21.23 3.91
N GLN A 261 6.14 20.89 2.84
CA GLN A 261 6.55 19.85 1.91
C GLN A 261 7.90 20.19 1.26
N LYS A 262 8.14 21.45 0.87
CA LYS A 262 9.44 21.86 0.31
C LYS A 262 10.60 21.77 1.30
N LEU A 263 10.33 21.95 2.60
CA LEU A 263 11.35 21.75 3.64
C LEU A 263 11.70 20.26 3.82
N LEU A 264 10.74 19.37 3.56
CA LEU A 264 10.91 17.92 3.66
C LEU A 264 11.39 17.27 2.35
N ASP A 265 11.10 17.86 1.19
CA ASP A 265 11.59 17.41 -0.12
C ASP A 265 13.08 17.77 -0.29
N GLY A 266 13.94 16.88 0.21
CA GLY A 266 15.38 17.02 0.09
C GLY A 266 15.95 16.50 -1.23
N ARG A 267 17.27 16.64 -1.38
CA ARG A 267 18.02 16.02 -2.48
C ARG A 267 17.84 14.50 -2.52
N PHE A 268 17.60 13.87 -1.37
CA PHE A 268 17.39 12.43 -1.25
C PHE A 268 16.07 11.99 -1.87
N GLY A 269 14.97 12.72 -1.67
CA GLY A 269 13.71 12.48 -2.37
C GLY A 269 13.86 12.53 -3.90
N HIS A 270 14.61 13.50 -4.43
CA HIS A 270 14.90 13.55 -5.87
C HIS A 270 15.75 12.36 -6.35
N ILE A 271 16.78 11.97 -5.59
CA ILE A 271 17.61 10.79 -5.89
C ILE A 271 16.75 9.52 -5.86
N ALA A 272 15.83 9.39 -4.92
CA ALA A 272 14.91 8.26 -4.82
C ALA A 272 14.05 8.12 -6.09
N LEU A 273 13.49 9.22 -6.58
CA LEU A 273 12.71 9.25 -7.82
C LEU A 273 13.56 8.88 -9.05
N LEU A 274 14.75 9.47 -9.18
CA LEU A 274 15.68 9.15 -10.27
C LEU A 274 16.11 7.68 -10.24
N ALA A 275 16.46 7.16 -9.07
CA ALA A 275 16.81 5.76 -8.88
C ALA A 275 15.65 4.84 -9.27
N GLY A 276 14.42 5.16 -8.85
CA GLY A 276 13.22 4.43 -9.24
C GLY A 276 13.01 4.43 -10.75
N MET A 277 13.14 5.59 -11.40
CA MET A 277 13.02 5.72 -12.86
C MET A 277 14.08 4.90 -13.59
N LEU A 278 15.34 4.96 -13.15
CA LEU A 278 16.44 4.21 -13.74
C LEU A 278 16.24 2.70 -13.59
N ILE A 279 15.90 2.23 -12.38
CA ILE A 279 15.65 0.81 -12.12
C ILE A 279 14.50 0.28 -12.98
N ALA A 280 13.37 1.00 -13.02
CA ALA A 280 12.22 0.60 -13.82
C ALA A 280 12.53 0.65 -15.33
N GLY A 281 13.26 1.67 -15.77
CA GLY A 281 13.70 1.86 -17.16
C GLY A 281 14.63 0.76 -17.64
N VAL A 282 15.69 0.46 -16.87
CA VAL A 282 16.64 -0.62 -17.17
C VAL A 282 15.94 -1.98 -17.18
N TRP A 283 15.04 -2.23 -16.23
CA TRP A 283 14.26 -3.46 -16.20
C TRP A 283 13.41 -3.61 -17.47
N ARG A 284 12.71 -2.55 -17.88
CA ARG A 284 11.88 -2.53 -19.08
C ARG A 284 12.73 -2.72 -20.34
N TRP A 285 13.88 -2.04 -20.43
CA TRP A 285 14.83 -2.17 -21.54
C TRP A 285 15.34 -3.60 -21.70
N LYS A 286 15.83 -4.22 -20.62
CA LYS A 286 16.33 -5.61 -20.67
C LYS A 286 15.24 -6.61 -21.08
N LYS A 287 13.99 -6.40 -20.66
CA LYS A 287 12.87 -7.25 -21.07
C LYS A 287 12.43 -7.01 -22.51
N ALA A 288 12.47 -5.78 -23.00
CA ALA A 288 12.24 -5.47 -24.40
C ALA A 288 13.33 -6.08 -25.31
N ALA A 289 14.61 -5.95 -24.92
CA ALA A 289 15.74 -6.50 -25.67
C ALA A 289 15.73 -8.05 -25.74
N GLY A 290 15.16 -8.73 -24.75
CA GLY A 290 14.93 -10.17 -24.77
C GLY A 290 13.65 -10.61 -25.49
N SER A 291 12.83 -9.67 -25.97
CA SER A 291 11.62 -9.95 -26.73
C SER A 291 12.00 -10.10 -28.20
N THR A 292 12.14 -11.34 -28.65
CA THR A 292 12.60 -11.74 -29.99
C THR A 292 11.61 -11.42 -31.12
N TRP A 293 10.81 -10.36 -31.03
CA TRP A 293 9.98 -9.88 -32.14
C TRP A 293 10.82 -9.52 -33.39
N ASN A 294 12.12 -9.28 -33.23
CA ASN A 294 13.05 -9.08 -34.34
C ASN A 294 13.63 -10.39 -34.93
N ALA A 295 13.28 -11.57 -34.42
CA ALA A 295 13.83 -12.84 -34.88
C ALA A 295 12.90 -13.63 -35.83
N ALA A 296 11.69 -13.13 -36.10
CA ALA A 296 10.72 -13.81 -36.96
C ALA A 296 10.23 -12.89 -38.08
N CYS A 297 11.14 -12.46 -38.95
CA CYS A 297 10.78 -12.19 -40.32
C CYS A 297 11.28 -13.40 -41.13
N PRO A 298 10.44 -14.37 -41.50
CA PRO A 298 10.83 -15.36 -42.48
C PRO A 298 11.15 -14.57 -43.75
N GLN A 299 12.40 -14.60 -44.18
CA GLN A 299 12.73 -14.19 -45.53
C GLN A 299 11.85 -15.05 -46.45
N SER A 300 10.91 -14.42 -47.15
CA SER A 300 10.16 -15.10 -48.21
C SER A 300 11.18 -15.75 -49.14
N PRO A 301 11.07 -17.06 -49.44
CA PRO A 301 11.92 -17.64 -50.47
C PRO A 301 11.65 -16.86 -51.75
N ARG A 302 12.69 -16.26 -52.34
CA ARG A 302 12.63 -15.72 -53.69
C ARG A 302 12.22 -16.86 -54.60
N THR A 303 10.97 -16.85 -55.06
CA THR A 303 10.52 -17.72 -56.14
C THR A 303 11.21 -17.27 -57.42
N ALA A 304 12.27 -17.99 -57.79
CA ALA A 304 12.75 -18.02 -59.16
C ALA A 304 11.61 -18.58 -60.02
N GLY A 305 11.26 -17.82 -61.06
CA GLY A 305 10.07 -18.06 -61.86
C GLY A 305 10.14 -19.33 -62.71
N THR A 306 8.99 -19.99 -62.81
CA THR A 306 8.56 -20.75 -63.99
C THR A 306 7.04 -20.74 -63.98
N LEU A 307 6.42 -20.10 -64.98
CA LEU A 307 5.01 -20.26 -65.32
C LEU A 307 4.78 -21.69 -65.81
N PRO A 308 3.61 -22.29 -65.52
CA PRO A 308 2.73 -22.63 -66.63
C PRO A 308 1.23 -22.40 -66.38
N THR A 309 0.53 -22.52 -67.50
CA THR A 309 -0.83 -22.18 -67.90
C THR A 309 -1.98 -22.98 -67.25
N THR A 310 -3.15 -22.30 -67.18
CA THR A 310 -4.56 -22.77 -67.34
C THR A 310 -5.37 -23.32 -66.13
N PRO A 311 -6.72 -23.19 -66.16
CA PRO A 311 -7.53 -22.75 -65.02
C PRO A 311 -8.46 -23.83 -64.43
N GLY A 312 -8.86 -23.66 -63.18
CA GLY A 312 -10.03 -24.35 -62.62
C GLY A 312 -10.06 -24.45 -61.09
N ALA A 313 -11.22 -24.09 -60.53
CA ALA A 313 -11.74 -24.41 -59.19
C ALA A 313 -11.24 -23.60 -57.98
N ASP A 314 -12.16 -22.80 -57.45
CA ASP A 314 -12.19 -22.27 -56.08
C ASP A 314 -12.09 -23.40 -55.03
N PRO A 315 -11.44 -23.11 -53.88
CA PRO A 315 -12.17 -23.32 -52.63
C PRO A 315 -11.99 -22.19 -51.58
N GLN A 316 -13.15 -21.79 -51.05
CA GLN A 316 -13.49 -21.19 -49.75
C GLN A 316 -12.36 -20.74 -48.79
N PRO A 317 -12.46 -19.54 -48.17
CA PRO A 317 -11.49 -19.05 -47.19
C PRO A 317 -11.63 -19.79 -45.84
N THR A 318 -10.55 -20.43 -45.41
CA THR A 318 -10.43 -20.94 -44.03
C THR A 318 -10.20 -19.77 -43.07
N ALA A 319 -11.06 -19.68 -42.06
CA ALA A 319 -10.99 -18.67 -41.03
C ALA A 319 -9.69 -18.81 -40.21
N VAL A 320 -8.88 -17.76 -40.20
CA VAL A 320 -7.73 -17.64 -39.29
C VAL A 320 -8.28 -17.28 -37.91
N GLU A 321 -8.35 -18.27 -37.02
CA GLU A 321 -8.61 -18.05 -35.59
C GLU A 321 -7.46 -17.21 -34.99
N MET A 322 -7.78 -15.98 -34.57
CA MET A 322 -6.88 -15.16 -33.77
C MET A 322 -6.93 -15.60 -32.29
N PRO A 323 -5.78 -15.71 -31.59
CA PRO A 323 -5.77 -15.99 -30.16
C PRO A 323 -6.23 -14.77 -29.35
N PRO A 324 -6.98 -14.96 -28.24
CA PRO A 324 -7.52 -13.86 -27.46
C PRO A 324 -6.42 -13.19 -26.62
N TRP A 325 -6.28 -11.88 -26.85
CA TRP A 325 -5.41 -10.97 -26.13
C TRP A 325 -5.79 -10.89 -24.64
N ARG A 326 -4.78 -10.96 -23.76
CA ARG A 326 -4.88 -10.71 -22.32
C ARG A 326 -5.14 -9.22 -22.05
N VAL A 327 -6.13 -8.92 -21.20
CA VAL A 327 -6.27 -7.66 -20.44
C VAL A 327 -6.64 -7.96 -18.99
#